data_AF-A0A1J4W081-F1
#
_entry.id   AF-A0A1J4W081-F1
#
_cell.length_a   1.000
_cell.length_b   1.000
_cell.length_c   1.000
_cell.angle_alpha   90.00
_cell.angle_beta   90.00
_cell.angle_gamma   90.00
#
_symmetry.space_group_name_H-M   'P 1'
#
loop_
_entity.id
_entity.type
_entity.pdbx_description
1 polymer ?
#
loop_
_entity_poly.entity_id
_entity_poly.type
_entity_poly.pdbx_seq_one_letter_code
_entity_poly.pdbx_strand_id
1 'polypeptide(L)'
;MTRTELLVLLQQEVKGLSTYLVTDDYNNAIDDALRETEWSLPVTVNFKEYWLKQRSKRHLFFYLYSESAHKFKYKQLNLQHRFDHYKILIETMDTGFEEALTERPDLFAGVNMCHLFGTKVDAGFSYQDQTGKDTTYRTDQLVDFGPKADD
;
A
#
# COMPACT_ATOMS: atom_id res chain seq x y z
N MET A 1 7.96 -4.52 -19.40
CA MET A 1 8.89 -4.44 -18.26
C MET A 1 9.15 -5.80 -17.63
N THR A 2 10.42 -6.19 -17.59
CA THR A 2 10.96 -7.37 -16.90
C THR A 2 11.41 -7.03 -15.47
N ARG A 3 11.69 -8.05 -14.65
CA ARG A 3 12.15 -7.86 -13.26
C ARG A 3 13.45 -7.04 -13.20
N THR A 4 14.41 -7.36 -14.06
CA THR A 4 15.72 -6.69 -14.11
C THR A 4 15.58 -5.22 -14.49
N GLU A 5 14.73 -4.91 -15.48
CA GLU A 5 14.44 -3.53 -15.87
C GLU A 5 13.78 -2.75 -14.74
N LEU A 6 12.79 -3.34 -14.06
CA LEU A 6 12.12 -2.72 -12.92
C LEU A 6 13.11 -2.42 -11.79
N LEU A 7 13.99 -3.36 -11.45
CA LEU A 7 15.00 -3.18 -10.42
C LEU A 7 15.96 -2.03 -10.74
N VAL A 8 16.45 -1.94 -11.99
CA VAL A 8 17.32 -0.84 -12.43
C VAL A 8 16.60 0.50 -12.33
N LEU A 9 15.33 0.57 -12.77
CA LEU A 9 14.53 1.79 -12.69
C LEU A 9 14.31 2.22 -11.23
N LEU A 10 14.01 1.28 -10.33
CA LEU A 10 13.84 1.58 -8.91
C LEU A 10 15.13 2.11 -8.28
N GLN A 11 16.27 1.50 -8.57
CA GLN A 11 17.57 1.99 -8.09
C GLN A 11 17.90 3.39 -8.65
N GLN A 12 17.54 3.67 -9.90
CA GLN A 12 17.75 4.98 -10.53
C GLN A 12 16.84 6.08 -9.97
N GLU A 13 15.60 5.75 -9.61
CA GLU A 13 14.63 6.72 -9.10
C GLU A 13 14.81 6.96 -7.59
N VAL A 14 15.37 5.99 -6.86
CA VAL A 14 15.60 6.03 -5.40
C VAL A 14 17.06 6.42 -5.06
N LYS A 15 17.81 6.96 -6.02
CA LYS A 15 19.27 7.23 -5.97
C LYS A 15 19.85 7.73 -4.64
N GLY A 16 19.14 8.56 -3.88
CA GLY A 16 19.61 9.09 -2.58
C GLY A 16 19.33 8.21 -1.35
N LEU A 17 18.39 7.27 -1.43
CA LEU A 17 18.00 6.36 -0.34
C LEU A 17 18.64 4.96 -0.48
N SER A 18 19.30 4.72 -1.61
CA SER A 18 20.03 3.48 -1.91
C SER A 18 21.08 3.10 -0.85
N THR A 19 21.64 4.07 -0.11
CA THR A 19 22.61 3.79 0.96
C THR A 19 22.02 2.98 2.12
N TYR A 20 20.69 3.04 2.30
CA TYR A 20 19.98 2.33 3.37
C TYR A 20 19.32 1.04 2.87
N LEU A 21 19.37 0.77 1.56
CA LEU A 21 18.65 -0.33 0.92
C LEU A 21 19.64 -1.26 0.22
N VAL A 22 19.58 -2.55 0.52
CA VAL A 22 20.34 -3.57 -0.19
C VAL A 22 19.54 -4.13 -1.35
N THR A 23 20.20 -4.86 -2.26
CA THR A 23 19.54 -5.42 -3.45
C THR A 23 18.34 -6.32 -3.10
N ASP A 24 18.39 -7.01 -1.97
CA ASP A 24 17.29 -7.84 -1.48
C ASP A 24 16.05 -7.02 -1.13
N ASP A 25 16.21 -5.80 -0.60
CA ASP A 25 15.07 -4.91 -0.30
C ASP A 25 14.31 -4.52 -1.57
N TYR A 26 15.03 -4.26 -2.67
CA TYR A 26 14.40 -3.99 -3.96
C TYR A 26 13.65 -5.21 -4.50
N ASN A 27 14.20 -6.41 -4.33
CA ASN A 27 13.53 -7.64 -4.75
C ASN A 27 12.28 -7.92 -3.91
N ASN A 28 12.37 -7.78 -2.59
CA ASN A 28 11.24 -7.96 -1.68
C ASN A 28 10.13 -6.96 -1.97
N ALA A 29 10.47 -5.69 -2.21
CA ALA A 29 9.48 -4.67 -2.55
C ALA A 29 8.77 -4.95 -3.88
N ILE A 30 9.47 -5.50 -4.87
CA ILE A 30 8.86 -5.96 -6.12
C ILE A 30 7.93 -7.14 -5.84
N ASP A 31 8.37 -8.14 -5.08
CA ASP A 31 7.57 -9.34 -4.79
C ASP A 31 6.31 -8.99 -3.96
N ASP A 32 6.41 -8.05 -3.02
CA ASP A 32 5.26 -7.53 -2.26
C ASP A 32 4.29 -6.76 -3.16
N ALA A 33 4.80 -5.93 -4.09
CA ALA A 33 3.96 -5.23 -5.07
C ALA A 33 3.26 -6.20 -6.03
N LEU A 34 3.93 -7.28 -6.45
CA LEU A 34 3.33 -8.32 -7.28
C LEU A 34 2.28 -9.12 -6.51
N ARG A 35 2.48 -9.38 -5.23
CA ARG A 35 1.48 -10.04 -4.36
C ARG A 35 0.25 -9.17 -4.15
N GLU A 36 0.45 -7.87 -3.96
CA GLU A 36 -0.62 -6.90 -3.78
C GLU A 36 -1.48 -6.75 -5.04
N THR A 37 -0.82 -6.59 -6.19
CA THR A 37 -1.49 -6.35 -7.48
C THR A 37 -1.90 -7.63 -8.21
N GLU A 38 -1.44 -8.79 -7.75
CA GLU A 38 -1.61 -10.11 -8.41
C GLU A 38 -1.14 -10.12 -9.88
N TRP A 39 -0.33 -9.14 -10.28
CA TRP A 39 0.23 -9.07 -11.62
C TRP A 39 1.46 -9.96 -11.72
N SER A 40 1.66 -10.54 -12.90
CA SER A 40 2.85 -11.33 -13.21
C SER A 40 3.78 -10.55 -14.14
N LEU A 41 5.08 -10.66 -13.88
CA LEU A 41 6.10 -10.22 -14.84
C LEU A 41 6.24 -11.23 -15.99
N PRO A 42 6.56 -10.80 -17.22
CA PRO A 42 6.73 -9.42 -17.64
C PRO A 42 5.38 -8.71 -17.86
N VAL A 43 5.31 -7.45 -17.47
CA VAL A 43 4.14 -6.59 -17.71
C VAL A 43 4.35 -5.85 -19.03
N THR A 44 3.32 -5.79 -19.89
CA THR A 44 3.40 -5.12 -21.21
C THR A 44 2.50 -3.89 -21.34
N VAL A 45 1.64 -3.65 -20.36
CA VAL A 45 0.68 -2.55 -20.37
C VAL A 45 1.25 -1.37 -19.60
N ASN A 46 1.42 -0.22 -20.26
CA ASN A 46 2.00 1.00 -19.68
C ASN A 46 1.38 1.40 -18.33
N PHE A 47 0.07 1.22 -18.17
CA PHE A 47 -0.62 1.50 -16.91
C PHE A 47 -0.13 0.59 -15.77
N LYS A 48 -0.05 -0.71 -16.03
CA LYS A 48 0.43 -1.69 -15.05
C LYS A 48 1.91 -1.49 -14.76
N GLU A 49 2.70 -1.12 -15.78
CA GLU A 49 4.11 -0.75 -15.62
C GLU A 49 4.30 0.44 -14.66
N TYR A 50 3.50 1.49 -14.84
CA TYR A 50 3.52 2.67 -13.98
C TYR A 50 3.16 2.30 -12.53
N TRP A 51 2.03 1.61 -12.34
CA TRP A 51 1.54 1.29 -11.01
C TRP A 51 2.39 0.27 -10.28
N LEU A 52 2.92 -0.73 -10.97
CA LEU A 52 3.85 -1.69 -10.36
C LEU A 52 5.09 -0.99 -9.84
N LYS A 53 5.59 0.02 -10.56
CA LYS A 53 6.71 0.86 -10.11
C LYS A 53 6.35 1.69 -8.88
N GLN A 54 5.16 2.31 -8.86
CA GLN A 54 4.70 3.07 -7.70
C GLN A 54 4.48 2.19 -6.47
N ARG A 55 3.81 1.03 -6.60
CA ARG A 55 3.60 0.10 -5.48
C ARG A 55 4.93 -0.44 -4.94
N SER A 56 5.87 -0.77 -5.83
CA SER A 56 7.22 -1.20 -5.40
C SER A 56 7.94 -0.10 -4.61
N LYS A 57 7.86 1.17 -5.04
CA LYS A 57 8.43 2.30 -4.27
C LYS A 57 7.75 2.50 -2.92
N ARG A 58 6.43 2.36 -2.86
CA ARG A 58 5.67 2.48 -1.61
C ARG A 58 6.19 1.48 -0.57
N HIS A 59 6.46 0.23 -0.96
CA HIS A 59 7.06 -0.78 -0.07
C HIS A 59 8.49 -0.42 0.34
N LEU A 60 9.31 0.12 -0.57
CA LEU A 60 10.65 0.63 -0.20
C LEU A 60 10.59 1.77 0.83
N PHE A 61 9.67 2.72 0.66
CA PHE A 61 9.48 3.79 1.64
C PHE A 61 8.96 3.26 2.98
N PHE A 62 8.13 2.22 2.95
CA PHE A 62 7.67 1.55 4.16
C PHE A 62 8.84 0.90 4.92
N TYR A 63 9.79 0.27 4.24
CA TYR A 63 10.99 -0.28 4.87
C TYR A 63 11.81 0.82 5.56
N LEU A 64 12.05 1.95 4.89
CA LEU A 64 12.76 3.10 5.46
C LEU A 64 12.01 3.75 6.64
N TYR A 65 10.68 3.79 6.56
CA TYR A 65 9.82 4.26 7.64
C TYR A 65 9.95 3.35 8.87
N SER A 66 9.91 2.03 8.68
CA SER A 66 10.06 1.05 9.77
C SER A 66 11.43 1.12 10.44
N GLU A 67 12.50 1.30 9.65
CA GLU A 67 13.86 1.49 10.16
C GLU A 67 13.99 2.78 10.97
N SER A 68 13.38 3.86 10.46
CA SER A 68 13.34 5.16 11.14
C SER A 68 12.54 5.09 12.45
N ALA A 69 11.47 4.31 12.50
CA ALA A 69 10.66 4.05 13.70
C ALA A 69 11.50 3.43 14.82
N HIS A 70 12.35 2.47 14.49
CA HIS A 70 13.24 1.83 15.46
C HIS A 70 14.23 2.84 16.08
N LYS A 71 14.76 3.76 15.26
CA LYS A 71 15.70 4.81 15.70
C LYS A 71 15.00 5.95 16.45
N PHE A 72 13.69 6.12 16.28
CA PHE A 72 12.89 7.18 16.91
C PHE A 72 12.89 7.14 18.45
N LYS A 73 13.07 5.96 19.06
CA LYS A 73 13.15 5.83 20.54
C LYS A 73 14.31 6.60 21.18
N TYR A 74 15.30 7.05 20.40
CA TYR A 74 16.51 7.71 20.90
C TYR A 74 16.54 9.23 20.59
N LYS A 75 15.62 10.00 21.22
CA LYS A 75 15.66 11.46 21.45
C LYS A 75 16.27 12.36 20.32
N GLN A 76 15.68 12.41 19.13
CA GLN A 76 16.05 13.43 18.13
C GLN A 76 14.83 14.00 17.38
N LEU A 77 14.55 15.30 17.57
CA LEU A 77 13.54 16.08 16.84
C LEU A 77 13.68 15.99 15.31
N ASN A 78 14.92 15.90 14.79
CA ASN A 78 15.19 15.80 13.34
C ASN A 78 14.70 14.47 12.73
N LEU A 79 14.68 13.38 13.52
CA LEU A 79 14.15 12.10 13.04
C LEU A 79 12.63 12.13 12.86
N GLN A 80 11.93 12.95 13.65
CA GLN A 80 10.47 13.08 13.56
C GLN A 80 10.03 13.58 12.19
N HIS A 81 10.67 14.64 11.69
CA HIS A 81 10.36 15.18 10.37
C HIS A 81 10.57 14.17 9.23
N ARG A 82 11.58 13.30 9.32
CA ARG A 82 11.81 12.25 8.31
C ARG A 82 10.77 11.14 8.38
N PHE A 83 10.43 10.73 9.60
CA PHE A 83 9.40 9.73 9.85
C PHE A 83 8.03 10.23 9.34
N ASP A 84 7.65 11.45 9.69
CA ASP A 84 6.41 12.08 9.23
C ASP A 84 6.41 12.28 7.71
N HIS A 85 7.56 12.62 7.11
CA HIS A 85 7.67 12.76 5.66
C HIS A 85 7.44 11.43 4.94
N TYR A 86 8.05 10.32 5.38
CA TYR A 86 7.80 9.01 4.77
C TYR A 86 6.34 8.57 4.95
N LYS A 87 5.74 8.86 6.10
CA LYS A 87 4.33 8.58 6.34
C LYS A 87 3.43 9.31 5.34
N ILE A 88 3.59 10.63 5.20
CA ILE A 88 2.81 11.45 4.26
C ILE A 88 3.00 10.96 2.82
N LEU A 89 4.22 10.58 2.46
CA LEU A 89 4.52 10.10 1.12
C LEU A 89 3.80 8.77 0.84
N ILE A 90 3.84 7.82 1.79
CA ILE A 90 3.12 6.54 1.68
C ILE A 90 1.61 6.79 1.57
N GLU A 91 1.05 7.64 2.43
CA GLU A 91 -0.38 7.98 2.40
C GLU A 91 -0.78 8.59 1.05
N THR A 92 0.03 9.51 0.52
CA THR A 92 -0.23 10.13 -0.79
C THR A 92 -0.21 9.10 -1.93
N MET A 93 0.71 8.13 -1.87
CA MET A 93 0.80 7.05 -2.87
C MET A 93 -0.36 6.06 -2.77
N ASP A 94 -0.84 5.78 -1.55
CA ASP A 94 -1.99 4.94 -1.32
C ASP A 94 -3.28 5.64 -1.79
N THR A 95 -3.46 6.95 -1.51
CA THR A 95 -4.59 7.74 -2.03
C THR A 95 -4.60 7.80 -3.56
N GLY A 96 -3.46 8.08 -4.19
CA GLY A 96 -3.40 8.10 -5.66
C GLY A 96 -3.72 6.73 -6.29
N PHE A 97 -3.44 5.64 -5.58
CA PHE A 97 -3.78 4.29 -6.03
C PHE A 97 -5.28 4.00 -5.90
N GLU A 98 -5.91 4.42 -4.79
CA GLU A 98 -7.36 4.38 -4.58
C GLU A 98 -8.12 5.16 -5.66
N GLU A 99 -7.63 6.35 -6.01
CA GLU A 99 -8.19 7.16 -7.10
C GLU A 99 -8.11 6.40 -8.44
N ALA A 100 -6.96 5.80 -8.75
CA ALA A 100 -6.81 5.04 -9.99
C ALA A 100 -7.68 3.77 -10.05
N LEU A 101 -7.91 3.11 -8.92
CA LEU A 101 -8.86 1.99 -8.81
C LEU A 101 -10.29 2.46 -9.12
N THR A 102 -10.65 3.65 -8.66
CA THR A 102 -11.99 4.24 -8.86
C THR A 102 -12.19 4.71 -10.30
N GLU A 103 -11.17 5.33 -10.91
CA GLU A 103 -11.26 5.87 -12.27
C GLU A 103 -11.25 4.79 -13.35
N ARG A 104 -10.45 3.73 -13.15
CA ARG A 104 -10.19 2.69 -14.17
C ARG A 104 -10.31 1.28 -13.59
N PRO A 105 -11.48 0.90 -13.05
CA PRO A 105 -11.69 -0.43 -12.47
C PRO A 105 -11.50 -1.56 -13.50
N ASP A 106 -11.69 -1.25 -14.79
CA ASP A 106 -11.47 -2.15 -15.93
C ASP A 106 -10.05 -2.72 -15.99
N LEU A 107 -9.05 -1.93 -15.61
CA LEU A 107 -7.63 -2.31 -15.67
C LEU A 107 -7.18 -3.14 -14.47
N PHE A 108 -8.01 -3.19 -13.42
CA PHE A 108 -7.81 -3.97 -12.19
C PHE A 108 -8.76 -5.16 -12.07
N ALA A 109 -9.56 -5.45 -13.10
CA ALA A 109 -10.42 -6.62 -13.15
C ALA A 109 -9.56 -7.90 -13.04
N GLY A 110 -9.55 -8.51 -11.86
CA GLY A 110 -8.73 -9.67 -11.53
C GLY A 110 -7.74 -9.45 -10.38
N VAL A 111 -7.69 -8.25 -9.79
CA VAL A 111 -6.93 -8.00 -8.55
C VAL A 111 -7.89 -8.09 -7.36
N ASN A 112 -7.62 -8.99 -6.43
CA ASN A 112 -8.42 -9.12 -5.22
C ASN A 112 -8.33 -7.86 -4.34
N MET A 113 -9.45 -7.16 -4.16
CA MET A 113 -9.52 -5.96 -3.30
C MET A 113 -9.08 -6.23 -1.85
N CYS A 114 -9.27 -7.46 -1.35
CA CYS A 114 -8.81 -7.86 -0.02
C CYS A 114 -7.28 -7.93 0.12
N HIS A 115 -6.55 -8.03 -1.00
CA HIS A 115 -5.09 -8.09 -1.04
C HIS A 115 -4.47 -6.70 -1.27
N LEU A 116 -5.21 -5.79 -1.94
CA LEU A 116 -4.82 -4.40 -2.18
C LEU A 116 -4.85 -3.57 -0.89
N PHE A 117 -5.86 -3.79 -0.07
CA PHE A 117 -5.99 -3.19 1.24
C PHE A 117 -5.81 -4.30 2.24
N GLY A 118 -4.59 -4.43 2.78
CA GLY A 118 -4.27 -5.42 3.81
C GLY A 118 -5.41 -5.47 4.81
N THR A 119 -6.01 -6.66 4.95
CA THR A 119 -7.26 -6.94 5.68
C THR A 119 -7.59 -5.81 6.66
N LYS A 120 -8.50 -4.90 6.28
CA LYS A 120 -9.14 -4.06 7.29
C LYS A 120 -9.99 -5.02 8.11
N VAL A 121 -9.37 -5.62 9.12
CA VAL A 121 -10.11 -6.15 10.26
C VAL A 121 -10.61 -4.90 10.97
N ASP A 122 -11.66 -4.29 10.42
CA ASP A 122 -12.58 -3.53 11.25
C ASP A 122 -13.07 -4.59 12.23
N ALA A 123 -12.43 -4.61 13.39
CA ALA A 123 -13.00 -5.29 14.53
C ALA A 123 -14.36 -4.62 14.67
N GLY A 124 -15.43 -5.33 14.30
CA GLY A 124 -16.78 -4.81 14.04
C GLY A 124 -17.48 -4.17 15.24
N PHE A 125 -16.72 -3.69 16.20
CA PHE A 125 -17.17 -3.05 17.42
C PHE A 125 -17.56 -1.62 17.14
N SER A 126 -18.85 -1.43 16.89
CA SER A 126 -19.48 -0.12 16.99
C SER A 126 -19.96 0.06 18.42
N TYR A 127 -19.53 1.14 19.07
CA TYR A 127 -20.06 1.57 20.36
C TYR A 127 -20.81 2.87 20.19
N GLN A 128 -21.93 3.01 20.88
CA GLN A 128 -22.67 4.25 20.91
C GLN A 128 -21.88 5.33 21.69
N ASP A 129 -21.50 6.43 21.01
CA ASP A 129 -20.54 7.45 21.47
C ASP A 129 -20.74 7.97 22.91
N GLN A 130 -21.97 8.03 23.39
CA GLN A 130 -22.30 8.60 24.70
C GLN A 130 -22.50 7.58 25.81
N THR A 131 -22.77 6.32 25.50
CA THR A 131 -23.12 5.29 26.49
C THR A 131 -22.15 4.12 26.52
N GLY A 132 -21.26 4.00 25.53
CA GLY A 132 -20.39 2.84 25.37
C GLY A 132 -21.16 1.55 25.13
N LYS A 133 -22.44 1.65 24.75
CA LYS A 133 -23.29 0.49 24.50
C LYS A 133 -22.84 -0.16 23.20
N ASP A 134 -22.56 -1.46 23.28
CA ASP A 134 -22.22 -2.29 22.13
C ASP A 134 -23.39 -2.33 21.13
N THR A 135 -23.14 -1.84 19.91
CA THR A 135 -24.09 -1.86 18.79
C THR A 135 -23.64 -2.74 17.63
N THR A 136 -22.56 -3.52 17.81
CA THR A 136 -21.90 -4.39 16.82
C THR A 136 -22.87 -5.28 16.02
N TYR A 137 -23.96 -5.74 16.62
CA TYR A 137 -24.87 -6.74 16.03
C TYR A 137 -26.22 -6.18 15.57
N ARG A 138 -26.35 -4.87 15.37
CA ARG A 138 -27.59 -4.34 14.82
C ARG A 138 -27.70 -4.63 13.33
N THR A 139 -28.90 -4.96 12.87
CA THR A 139 -29.23 -5.38 11.49
C THR A 139 -28.96 -4.31 10.43
N ASP A 140 -28.79 -3.05 10.84
CA ASP A 140 -28.42 -1.90 10.01
C ASP A 140 -26.90 -1.77 9.77
N GLN A 141 -26.07 -2.54 10.49
CA GLN A 141 -24.60 -2.57 10.36
C GLN A 141 -24.05 -3.90 9.82
N LEU A 142 -24.93 -4.80 9.36
CA LEU A 142 -24.49 -6.01 8.67
C LEU A 142 -23.86 -5.60 7.33
N VAL A 143 -22.55 -5.86 7.19
CA VAL A 143 -21.86 -5.79 5.90
C VAL A 143 -22.48 -6.83 4.99
N ASP A 144 -23.18 -6.37 3.95
CA ASP A 144 -23.78 -7.25 2.96
C ASP A 144 -22.67 -7.84 2.09
N PHE A 145 -22.45 -9.15 2.23
CA PHE A 145 -21.46 -9.91 1.45
C PHE A 145 -22.06 -10.51 0.17
N GLY A 146 -23.28 -10.13 -0.22
CA GLY A 146 -23.90 -10.56 -1.48
C GLY A 146 -23.40 -9.72 -2.68
N PRO A 147 -23.23 -10.32 -3.87
CA PRO A 147 -23.11 -9.53 -5.09
C PRO A 147 -24.39 -8.70 -5.24
N LYS A 148 -24.24 -7.38 -5.43
CA LYS A 148 -25.38 -6.50 -5.78
C LYS A 148 -26.06 -7.06 -7.02
N ALA A 149 -27.32 -7.44 -6.88
CA ALA A 149 -28.18 -7.64 -8.04
C ALA A 149 -28.44 -6.25 -8.65
N ASP A 150 -28.15 -6.11 -9.95
CA ASP A 150 -28.41 -4.92 -10.74
C ASP A 150 -29.91 -4.57 -10.72
N ASP A 151 -30.21 -3.28 -10.54
CA ASP A 151 -31.48 -2.62 -10.86
C ASP A 151 -31.21 -1.50 -11.89
#